data_AF-A0A438GES4-F1
#
_entry.id   AF-A0A438GES4-F1
#
_cell.length_a   1.000
_cell.length_b   1.000
_cell.length_c   1.000
_cell.angle_alpha   90.00
_cell.angle_beta   90.00
_cell.angle_gamma   90.00
#
_symmetry.space_group_name_H-M   'P 1'
#
loop_
_entity.id
_entity.type
_entity.pdbx_description
1 polymer ?
#
loop_
_entity_poly.entity_id
_entity_poly.type
_entity_poly.pdbx_seq_one_letter_code
_entity_poly.pdbx_strand_id
1 'polypeptide(L)'
;MASLNGDNYSDWKEKILLTLGCMDLNLALRVNEPLSTIGKSIRGSISECAKVKEYLKAIEQQFETSDKTLASTLMTKMCSMKFNGTKGVYEHIMEMRDIAVQLKSLEIQMFESFLVHFILNSLPSEYGPFKISYNTYKEKWFINELLTMCVQEEGRLNQKRIESAHLATQEKKPGKKGIEKNHVNKDDNIKDFFCKKK
;
A
#
# COMPACT_ATOMS: atom_id res chain seq x y z
N MET A 1 3.05 22.62 29.41
CA MET A 1 3.35 21.95 28.12
C MET A 1 2.17 21.06 27.76
N ALA A 2 1.91 20.83 26.47
CA ALA A 2 0.94 19.81 26.06
C ALA A 2 1.41 18.42 26.53
N SER A 3 0.48 17.49 26.79
CA SER A 3 0.81 16.11 27.13
C SER A 3 1.56 15.46 25.96
N LEU A 4 2.65 14.76 26.29
CA LEU A 4 3.47 14.04 25.30
C LEU A 4 2.66 12.90 24.67
N ASN A 5 2.62 12.85 23.34
CA ASN A 5 2.04 11.78 22.53
C ASN A 5 2.93 11.51 21.30
N GLY A 6 2.58 10.50 20.50
CA GLY A 6 3.37 10.11 19.32
C GLY A 6 3.60 11.27 18.35
N ASP A 7 2.53 12.00 18.04
CA ASP A 7 2.54 13.04 17.01
C ASP A 7 3.30 14.32 17.40
N ASN A 8 3.53 14.54 18.70
CA ASN A 8 4.19 15.76 19.20
C ASN A 8 5.57 15.52 19.83
N TYR A 9 6.10 14.30 19.77
CA TYR A 9 7.38 13.94 20.41
C TYR A 9 8.55 14.80 19.91
N SER A 10 8.65 15.04 18.59
CA SER A 10 9.74 15.85 18.01
C SER A 10 9.76 17.29 18.57
N ASP A 11 8.62 17.99 18.48
CA ASP A 11 8.45 19.36 18.99
C ASP A 11 8.63 19.43 20.51
N TRP A 12 8.15 18.42 21.24
CA TRP A 12 8.32 18.33 22.68
C TRP A 12 9.80 18.14 23.05
N LYS A 13 10.52 17.26 22.35
CA LYS A 13 11.94 16.97 22.57
C LYS A 13 12.78 18.23 22.33
N GLU A 14 12.53 18.95 21.23
CA GLU A 14 13.23 20.19 20.91
C GLU A 14 13.01 21.25 22.00
N LYS A 15 11.76 21.45 22.47
CA LYS A 15 11.45 22.38 23.57
C LYS A 15 12.13 22.01 24.88
N ILE A 16 12.19 20.72 25.21
CA ILE A 16 12.86 20.23 26.42
C ILE A 16 14.38 20.45 26.32
N LEU A 17 14.99 20.11 25.18
CA LEU A 17 16.43 20.32 24.96
C LEU A 17 16.80 21.82 25.01
N LEU A 18 15.98 22.68 24.40
CA LEU A 18 16.16 24.13 24.47
C LEU A 18 16.09 24.63 25.93
N THR A 19 15.12 24.16 26.70
CA THR A 19 14.93 24.54 28.10
C THR A 19 16.12 24.08 28.97
N LEU A 20 16.58 22.84 28.80
CA LEU A 20 17.74 22.31 29.52
C LEU A 20 19.02 23.06 29.14
N GLY A 21 19.22 23.37 27.86
CA GLY A 21 20.35 24.19 27.40
C GLY A 21 20.37 25.59 28.02
N CYS A 22 19.21 26.23 28.17
CA CYS A 22 19.09 27.50 28.88
C CYS A 22 19.45 27.39 30.37
N MET A 23 19.11 26.28 31.03
CA MET A 23 19.45 26.04 32.44
C MET A 23 20.96 25.83 32.64
N ASP A 24 21.60 25.03 31.78
CA ASP A 24 23.05 24.77 31.84
C ASP A 24 23.88 26.04 31.56
N LEU A 25 23.46 26.87 30.60
CA LEU A 25 24.11 28.16 30.31
C LEU A 25 24.02 29.12 31.51
N ASN A 26 22.84 29.19 32.14
CA ASN A 26 22.60 30.05 33.30
C ASN A 26 23.40 29.58 34.53
N LEU A 27 23.63 28.27 34.66
CA LEU A 27 24.52 27.68 35.65
C LEU A 27 25.99 28.03 35.35
N ALA A 28 26.44 27.84 34.11
CA ALA A 28 27.82 28.15 33.70
C ALA A 28 28.20 29.63 33.93
N LEU A 29 27.27 30.55 33.69
CA LEU A 29 27.46 31.98 33.96
C LEU A 29 27.62 32.32 35.46
N ARG A 30 27.11 31.46 36.35
CA ARG A 30 27.22 31.62 37.81
C ARG A 30 28.51 31.02 38.40
N VAL A 31 29.24 30.19 37.66
CA VAL A 31 30.43 29.43 38.13
C VAL A 31 31.75 30.18 37.88
N ASN A 32 31.71 31.50 37.68
CA ASN A 32 32.92 32.35 37.58
C ASN A 32 33.67 32.54 38.93
N GLU A 33 33.36 31.77 39.98
CA GLU A 33 34.05 31.78 41.29
C GLU A 33 34.76 30.43 41.55
N PRO A 34 35.94 30.40 42.21
CA PRO A 34 36.90 29.29 42.09
C PRO A 34 36.42 27.94 42.65
N LEU A 35 36.83 26.87 41.95
CA LEU A 35 36.48 25.45 42.11
C LEU A 35 36.97 24.74 43.40
N SER A 36 37.17 25.41 44.54
CA SER A 36 37.83 24.76 45.69
C SER A 36 36.91 24.06 46.70
N THR A 37 35.59 23.97 46.48
CA THR A 37 34.70 23.22 47.39
C THR A 37 33.49 22.66 46.65
N ILE A 38 33.61 21.44 46.11
CA ILE A 38 32.45 20.72 45.54
C ILE A 38 31.51 20.34 46.70
N GLY A 39 30.54 21.20 47.00
CA GLY A 39 29.55 20.99 48.05
C GLY A 39 28.59 19.84 47.71
N LYS A 40 27.99 19.22 48.74
CA LYS A 40 26.99 18.12 48.62
C LYS A 40 25.85 18.46 47.63
N SER A 41 25.49 19.74 47.52
CA SER A 41 24.51 20.25 46.55
C SER A 41 24.93 20.01 45.10
N ILE A 42 26.20 20.27 44.75
CA ILE A 42 26.74 20.03 43.40
C ILE A 42 26.74 18.53 43.08
N ARG A 43 27.10 17.68 44.07
CA ARG A 43 27.08 16.22 43.91
C ARG A 43 25.66 15.67 43.71
N GLY A 44 24.67 16.23 44.42
CA GLY A 44 23.25 15.90 44.23
C GLY A 44 22.76 16.27 42.83
N SER A 45 23.05 17.50 42.38
CA SER A 45 22.67 17.98 41.05
C SER A 45 23.30 17.18 39.90
N ILE A 46 24.55 16.71 40.05
CA ILE A 46 25.19 15.81 39.07
C ILE A 46 24.43 14.47 39.00
N SER A 47 24.03 13.91 40.15
CA SER A 47 23.28 12.64 40.19
C SER A 47 21.88 12.75 39.60
N GLU A 48 21.24 13.91 39.73
CA GLU A 48 19.93 14.20 39.12
C GLU A 48 20.05 14.38 37.61
N CYS A 49 21.08 15.07 37.13
CA CYS A 49 21.37 15.20 35.70
C CYS A 49 21.57 13.83 35.02
N ALA A 50 22.27 12.90 35.67
CA ALA A 50 22.43 11.53 35.17
C ALA A 50 21.10 10.79 35.02
N LYS A 51 20.21 10.88 36.02
CA LYS A 51 18.87 10.26 35.98
C LYS A 51 17.96 10.88 34.92
N VAL A 52 18.00 12.20 34.75
CA VAL A 52 17.24 12.89 33.70
C VAL A 52 17.71 12.43 32.31
N LYS A 53 19.02 12.28 32.10
CA LYS A 53 19.56 11.75 30.84
C LYS A 53 19.11 10.32 30.57
N GLU A 54 19.12 9.45 31.57
CA GLU A 54 18.62 8.07 31.43
C GLU A 54 17.12 8.04 31.11
N TYR A 55 16.33 8.89 31.77
CA TYR A 55 14.89 8.99 31.52
C TYR A 55 14.58 9.51 30.10
N LEU A 56 15.28 10.55 29.65
CA LEU A 56 15.14 11.07 28.28
C LEU A 56 15.50 10.01 27.23
N LYS A 57 16.57 9.24 27.48
CA LYS A 57 16.98 8.14 26.60
C LYS A 57 15.92 7.04 26.55
N ALA A 58 15.30 6.69 27.68
CA ALA A 58 14.24 5.68 27.73
C ALA A 58 12.99 6.13 26.95
N ILE A 59 12.61 7.41 27.07
CA ILE A 59 11.53 8.01 26.26
C ILE A 59 11.89 7.93 24.78
N GLU A 60 13.09 8.38 24.41
CA GLU A 60 13.55 8.36 23.01
C GLU A 60 13.47 6.96 22.40
N GLN A 61 13.96 5.96 23.12
CA GLN A 61 13.90 4.57 22.69
C GLN A 61 12.47 4.05 22.55
N GLN A 62 11.55 4.45 23.43
CA GLN A 62 10.16 4.02 23.36
C GLN A 62 9.45 4.56 22.11
N PHE A 63 9.60 5.85 21.82
CA PHE A 63 9.00 6.47 20.64
C PHE A 63 9.64 5.96 19.35
N GLU A 64 10.97 5.84 19.32
CA GLU A 64 11.68 5.27 18.17
C GLU A 64 11.27 3.81 17.90
N THR A 65 11.02 3.01 18.95
CA THR A 65 10.51 1.64 18.81
C THR A 65 9.08 1.61 18.29
N SER A 66 8.25 2.55 18.73
CA SER A 66 6.87 2.70 18.24
C SER A 66 6.85 3.06 16.75
N ASP A 67 7.64 4.04 16.33
CA ASP A 67 7.73 4.48 14.94
C ASP A 67 8.27 3.37 14.04
N LYS A 68 9.30 2.63 14.48
CA LYS A 68 9.81 1.44 13.78
C LYS A 68 8.75 0.35 13.63
N THR A 69 7.95 0.13 14.67
CA THR A 69 6.87 -0.88 14.66
C THR A 69 5.73 -0.46 13.74
N LEU A 70 5.37 0.83 13.74
CA LEU A 70 4.37 1.40 12.84
C LEU A 70 4.83 1.32 11.38
N ALA A 71 6.07 1.72 11.11
CA ALA A 71 6.69 1.61 9.80
C ALA A 71 6.71 0.17 9.30
N SER A 72 7.10 -0.79 10.16
CA SER A 72 7.06 -2.22 9.84
C SER A 72 5.64 -2.69 9.50
N THR A 73 4.65 -2.30 10.30
CA THR A 73 3.24 -2.63 10.09
C THR A 73 2.72 -2.09 8.75
N LEU A 74 3.01 -0.82 8.45
CA LEU A 74 2.64 -0.18 7.19
C LEU A 74 3.32 -0.85 5.99
N MET A 75 4.60 -1.18 6.09
CA MET A 75 5.31 -1.94 5.05
C MET A 75 4.69 -3.32 4.83
N THR A 76 4.39 -4.07 5.89
CA THR A 76 3.72 -5.38 5.79
C THR A 76 2.35 -5.24 5.12
N LYS A 77 1.57 -4.23 5.51
CA LYS A 77 0.27 -3.93 4.88
C LYS A 77 0.46 -3.65 3.39
N MET A 78 1.40 -2.79 3.01
CA MET A 78 1.67 -2.44 1.61
C MET A 78 2.13 -3.63 0.76
N CYS A 79 3.03 -4.47 1.29
CA CYS A 79 3.55 -5.67 0.65
C CYS A 79 2.48 -6.77 0.42
N SER A 80 1.54 -6.89 1.36
CA SER A 80 0.48 -7.90 1.30
C SER A 80 -0.77 -7.44 0.54
N MET A 81 -0.94 -6.14 0.35
CA MET A 81 -2.12 -5.58 -0.30
C MET A 81 -2.25 -6.06 -1.75
N LYS A 82 -3.39 -6.67 -2.07
CA LYS A 82 -3.77 -7.08 -3.43
C LYS A 82 -5.14 -6.51 -3.77
N PHE A 83 -5.31 -6.12 -5.03
CA PHE A 83 -6.60 -5.70 -5.53
C PHE A 83 -7.50 -6.93 -5.72
N ASN A 84 -8.62 -6.96 -5.01
CA ASN A 84 -9.56 -8.08 -4.98
C ASN A 84 -10.88 -7.78 -5.72
N GLY A 85 -11.04 -6.57 -6.28
CA GLY A 85 -12.25 -6.15 -6.99
C GLY A 85 -13.47 -5.85 -6.12
N THR A 86 -13.36 -5.83 -4.78
CA THR A 86 -14.50 -5.49 -3.92
C THR A 86 -14.79 -3.99 -3.86
N LYS A 87 -13.72 -3.19 -3.92
CA LYS A 87 -13.73 -1.74 -4.14
C LYS A 87 -13.21 -1.46 -5.56
N GLY A 88 -13.40 -0.24 -6.05
CA GLY A 88 -12.82 0.16 -7.34
C GLY A 88 -11.29 0.24 -7.30
N VAL A 89 -10.67 0.15 -8.46
CA VAL A 89 -9.21 0.26 -8.61
C VAL A 89 -8.70 1.65 -8.17
N TYR A 90 -9.55 2.68 -8.28
CA TYR A 90 -9.23 4.03 -7.82
C TYR A 90 -8.96 4.05 -6.31
N GLU A 91 -9.90 3.54 -5.51
CA GLU A 91 -9.79 3.48 -4.06
C GLU A 91 -8.63 2.59 -3.61
N HIS A 92 -8.36 1.51 -4.36
CA HIS A 92 -7.19 0.67 -4.12
C HIS A 92 -5.87 1.43 -4.26
N ILE A 93 -5.70 2.17 -5.37
CA ILE A 93 -4.47 2.93 -5.62
C ILE A 93 -4.32 4.08 -4.63
N MET A 94 -5.41 4.77 -4.28
CA MET A 94 -5.38 5.85 -3.30
C MET A 94 -4.95 5.38 -1.92
N GLU A 95 -5.43 4.21 -1.46
CA GLU A 95 -4.95 3.63 -0.20
C GLU A 95 -3.46 3.26 -0.24
N MET A 96 -2.96 2.73 -1.35
CA MET A 96 -1.51 2.47 -1.50
C MET A 96 -0.68 3.76 -1.46
N ARG A 97 -1.20 4.84 -2.06
CA ARG A 97 -0.57 6.16 -2.03
C ARG A 97 -0.55 6.74 -0.61
N ASP A 98 -1.65 6.61 0.11
CA ASP A 98 -1.77 7.07 1.49
C ASP A 98 -0.77 6.36 2.41
N ILE A 99 -0.63 5.04 2.29
CA ILE A 99 0.40 4.28 3.02
C ILE A 99 1.80 4.80 2.69
N ALA A 100 2.11 5.09 1.42
CA ALA A 100 3.41 5.65 1.05
C ALA A 100 3.65 7.05 1.65
N VAL A 101 2.61 7.87 1.79
CA VAL A 101 2.69 9.17 2.48
C VAL A 101 2.97 8.98 3.97
N GLN A 102 2.27 8.05 4.63
CA GLN A 102 2.52 7.72 6.04
C GLN A 102 3.94 7.16 6.26
N LEU A 103 4.43 6.31 5.36
CA LEU A 103 5.81 5.81 5.40
C LEU A 103 6.83 6.96 5.24
N LYS A 104 6.53 7.94 4.39
CA LYS A 104 7.37 9.12 4.22
C LYS A 104 7.46 9.96 5.49
N SER A 105 6.39 10.09 6.28
CA SER A 105 6.45 10.77 7.59
C SER A 105 7.28 10.01 8.63
N LEU A 106 7.51 8.71 8.42
CA LEU A 106 8.39 7.86 9.23
C LEU A 106 9.80 7.73 8.61
N GLU A 107 10.20 8.72 7.80
CA GLU A 107 11.50 8.80 7.11
C GLU A 107 11.78 7.69 6.07
N ILE A 108 10.78 6.88 5.72
CA ILE A 108 10.90 5.88 4.66
C ILE A 108 10.43 6.49 3.33
N GLN A 109 11.39 6.96 2.54
CA GLN A 109 11.09 7.53 1.23
C GLN A 109 10.88 6.45 0.17
N MET A 110 9.76 6.56 -0.54
CA MET A 110 9.44 5.71 -1.68
C MET A 110 9.47 6.52 -2.97
N PHE A 111 10.32 6.09 -3.92
CA PHE A 111 10.33 6.71 -5.24
C PHE A 111 9.03 6.42 -6.00
N GLU A 112 8.60 7.37 -6.82
CA GLU A 112 7.35 7.25 -7.58
C GLU A 112 7.35 6.02 -8.50
N SER A 113 8.49 5.73 -9.15
CA SER A 113 8.66 4.52 -9.97
C SER A 113 8.47 3.23 -9.17
N PHE A 114 9.00 3.18 -7.95
CA PHE A 114 8.84 2.02 -7.06
C PHE A 114 7.38 1.82 -6.66
N LEU A 115 6.69 2.91 -6.30
CA LEU A 115 5.27 2.88 -5.96
C LEU A 115 4.41 2.40 -7.14
N VAL A 116 4.70 2.87 -8.36
CA VAL A 116 4.01 2.41 -9.57
C VAL A 116 4.20 0.91 -9.79
N HIS A 117 5.42 0.38 -9.66
CA HIS A 117 5.63 -1.07 -9.74
C HIS A 117 4.91 -1.85 -8.65
N PHE A 118 4.86 -1.29 -7.44
CA PHE A 118 4.12 -1.88 -6.32
C PHE A 118 2.63 -2.00 -6.63
N ILE A 119 2.03 -0.92 -7.14
CA ILE A 119 0.63 -0.88 -7.57
C ILE A 119 0.40 -1.92 -8.67
N LEU A 120 1.22 -1.93 -9.73
CA LEU A 120 1.09 -2.89 -10.83
C LEU A 120 1.19 -4.36 -10.36
N ASN A 121 2.00 -4.63 -9.33
CA ASN A 121 2.13 -5.96 -8.73
C ASN A 121 1.01 -6.34 -7.77
N SER A 122 0.21 -5.36 -7.32
CA SER A 122 -1.00 -5.59 -6.53
C SER A 122 -2.22 -5.95 -7.38
N LEU A 123 -2.21 -5.59 -8.67
CA LEU A 123 -3.31 -5.88 -9.60
C LEU A 123 -3.38 -7.38 -9.94
N PRO A 124 -4.60 -7.93 -10.13
CA PRO A 124 -4.81 -9.33 -10.43
C PRO A 124 -4.46 -9.63 -11.89
N SER A 125 -4.43 -10.92 -12.25
CA SER A 125 -3.91 -11.39 -13.54
C SER A 125 -4.71 -10.91 -14.76
N GLU A 126 -5.98 -10.51 -14.58
CA GLU A 126 -6.81 -9.95 -15.65
C GLU A 126 -6.26 -8.64 -16.20
N TYR A 127 -5.49 -7.90 -15.40
CA TYR A 127 -4.76 -6.70 -15.82
C TYR A 127 -3.45 -7.02 -16.54
N GLY A 128 -3.11 -8.28 -16.78
CA GLY A 128 -1.87 -8.71 -17.43
C GLY A 128 -1.56 -7.97 -18.74
N PRO A 129 -2.49 -7.91 -19.72
CA PRO A 129 -2.30 -7.16 -20.96
C PRO A 129 -2.06 -5.66 -20.73
N PHE A 130 -2.79 -5.07 -19.78
CA PHE A 130 -2.60 -3.68 -19.39
C PHE A 130 -1.20 -3.43 -18.81
N LYS A 131 -0.72 -4.30 -17.91
CA LYS A 131 0.63 -4.20 -17.32
C LYS A 131 1.72 -4.23 -18.40
N ILE A 132 1.60 -5.12 -19.38
CA ILE A 132 2.55 -5.24 -20.50
C ILE A 132 2.53 -3.95 -21.33
N SER A 133 1.34 -3.47 -21.70
CA SER A 133 1.18 -2.23 -22.46
C SER A 133 1.77 -1.03 -21.74
N TYR A 134 1.39 -0.83 -20.48
CA TYR A 134 1.86 0.29 -19.66
C TYR A 134 3.39 0.27 -19.51
N ASN A 135 3.99 -0.89 -19.22
CA ASN A 135 5.45 -1.00 -19.08
C ASN A 135 6.22 -0.85 -20.40
N THR A 136 5.59 -1.12 -21.55
CA THR A 136 6.24 -1.03 -22.88
C THR A 136 6.23 0.40 -23.41
N TYR A 137 5.15 1.14 -23.18
CA TYR A 137 4.93 2.45 -23.82
C TYR A 137 5.24 3.65 -22.93
N LYS A 138 5.45 3.46 -21.61
CA LYS A 138 5.70 4.58 -20.70
C LYS A 138 7.19 4.72 -20.38
N GLU A 139 7.76 5.84 -20.82
CA GLU A 139 9.16 6.21 -20.55
C GLU A 139 9.38 6.69 -19.10
N LYS A 140 8.35 7.30 -18.50
CA LYS A 140 8.37 7.80 -17.12
C LYS A 140 7.17 7.27 -16.36
N TRP A 141 7.37 7.07 -15.06
CA TRP A 141 6.39 6.48 -14.18
C TRP A 141 5.72 7.57 -13.34
N PHE A 142 4.42 7.76 -13.53
CA PHE A 142 3.62 8.71 -12.75
C PHE A 142 2.36 8.04 -12.21
N ILE A 143 2.09 8.24 -10.92
CA ILE A 143 0.96 7.58 -10.24
C ILE A 143 -0.37 8.09 -10.77
N ASN A 144 -0.49 9.39 -11.02
CA ASN A 144 -1.75 9.99 -11.50
C ASN A 144 -2.12 9.48 -12.91
N GLU A 145 -1.11 9.28 -13.75
CA GLU A 145 -1.30 8.70 -15.08
C GLU A 145 -1.69 7.23 -14.99
N LEU A 146 -0.96 6.43 -14.20
CA LEU A 146 -1.30 5.04 -13.92
C LEU A 146 -2.75 4.90 -13.41
N LEU A 147 -3.13 5.74 -12.44
CA LEU A 147 -4.47 5.75 -11.84
C LEU A 147 -5.56 5.93 -12.90
N THR A 148 -5.40 6.93 -13.77
CA THR A 148 -6.36 7.22 -14.83
C THR A 148 -6.49 6.04 -15.79
N MET A 149 -5.36 5.44 -16.19
CA MET A 149 -5.39 4.31 -17.11
C MET A 149 -5.94 3.03 -16.45
N CYS A 150 -5.67 2.80 -15.17
CA CYS A 150 -6.23 1.68 -14.41
C CYS A 150 -7.76 1.77 -14.32
N VAL A 151 -8.31 2.97 -14.04
CA VAL A 151 -9.76 3.18 -13.98
C VAL A 151 -10.42 2.91 -15.34
N GLN A 152 -9.80 3.37 -16.42
CA GLN A 152 -10.29 3.06 -17.77
C GLN A 152 -10.25 1.55 -18.07
N GLU A 153 -9.17 0.88 -17.69
CA GLU A 153 -9.01 -0.57 -17.87
C GLU A 153 -10.03 -1.37 -17.05
N GLU A 154 -10.32 -0.94 -15.81
CA GLU A 154 -11.37 -1.53 -14.98
C GLU A 154 -12.74 -1.48 -15.68
N GLY A 155 -13.09 -0.33 -16.26
CA GLY A 155 -14.31 -0.18 -17.05
C GLY A 155 -14.37 -1.14 -18.24
N ARG A 156 -13.26 -1.28 -18.98
CA ARG A 156 -13.12 -2.22 -20.10
C ARG A 156 -13.29 -3.68 -19.66
N LEU A 157 -12.67 -4.06 -18.53
CA LEU A 157 -12.76 -5.42 -17.98
C LEU A 157 -14.18 -5.74 -17.50
N ASN A 158 -14.86 -4.79 -16.88
CA ASN A 158 -16.24 -4.95 -16.43
C ASN A 158 -17.20 -5.15 -17.62
N GLN A 159 -17.03 -4.38 -18.69
CA GLN A 159 -17.80 -4.56 -19.93
C GLN A 159 -17.61 -5.96 -20.52
N LYS A 160 -16.37 -6.43 -20.61
CA LYS A 160 -16.05 -7.79 -21.11
C LYS A 160 -16.69 -8.89 -20.26
N ARG A 161 -16.77 -8.71 -18.93
CA ARG A 161 -17.46 -9.65 -18.02
C ARG A 161 -18.95 -9.72 -18.29
N ILE A 162 -19.59 -8.57 -18.51
CA ILE A 162 -21.02 -8.48 -18.85
C ILE A 162 -21.29 -9.22 -20.18
N GLU A 163 -20.48 -8.98 -21.22
CA GLU A 163 -20.64 -9.65 -22.52
C GLU A 163 -20.49 -11.17 -22.42
N SER A 164 -19.48 -11.64 -21.66
CA SER A 164 -19.24 -13.08 -21.46
C SER A 164 -20.42 -13.77 -20.76
N ALA A 165 -21.07 -13.10 -19.81
CA ALA A 165 -22.23 -13.63 -19.11
C ALA A 165 -23.48 -13.73 -20.01
N HIS A 166 -23.68 -12.78 -20.93
CA HIS A 166 -24.79 -12.79 -21.89
C HIS A 166 -24.65 -13.92 -22.92
N LEU A 167 -23.45 -14.21 -23.40
CA LEU A 167 -23.18 -15.36 -24.28
C LEU A 167 -23.51 -16.70 -23.60
N ALA A 168 -23.07 -16.88 -22.35
CA ALA A 168 -23.32 -18.11 -21.60
C ALA A 168 -24.80 -18.39 -21.28
N THR A 169 -25.65 -17.35 -21.25
CA THR A 169 -27.10 -17.48 -21.02
C THR A 169 -27.88 -17.79 -22.29
N GLN A 170 -27.39 -17.39 -23.48
CA GLN A 170 -28.05 -17.66 -24.75
C GLN A 170 -27.85 -19.10 -25.26
N GLU A 171 -26.78 -19.79 -24.84
CA GLU A 171 -26.49 -21.17 -25.28
C GLU A 171 -27.41 -22.25 -24.66
N LYS A 172 -28.25 -21.91 -23.67
CA LYS A 172 -29.24 -22.84 -23.08
C LYS A 172 -30.64 -22.68 -23.70
N LYS A 173 -30.80 -23.05 -24.98
CA LYS A 173 -32.13 -23.43 -25.51
C LYS A 173 -32.21 -24.95 -25.67
N PRO A 174 -33.11 -25.66 -24.96
CA PRO A 174 -33.24 -27.10 -25.12
C PRO A 174 -33.94 -27.41 -26.45
N GLY A 175 -33.27 -28.16 -27.31
CA GLY A 175 -33.87 -28.73 -28.51
C GLY A 175 -35.04 -29.63 -28.10
N LYS A 176 -36.26 -29.26 -28.52
CA LYS A 176 -37.44 -30.13 -28.43
C LYS A 176 -37.19 -31.38 -29.29
N LYS A 177 -36.86 -32.51 -28.67
CA LYS A 177 -37.00 -33.83 -29.31
C LYS A 177 -38.49 -34.15 -29.40
N GLY A 178 -39.06 -33.95 -30.59
CA GLY A 178 -40.37 -34.48 -30.94
C GLY A 178 -40.34 -36.00 -30.89
N ILE A 179 -41.32 -36.58 -30.21
CA ILE A 179 -41.61 -38.01 -30.23
C ILE A 179 -42.24 -38.30 -31.60
N GLU A 180 -41.58 -39.08 -32.44
CA GLU A 180 -42.18 -39.61 -33.66
C GLU A 180 -42.27 -41.14 -33.59
N LYS A 181 -43.49 -41.62 -33.82
CA LYS A 181 -43.95 -42.99 -33.68
C LYS A 181 -43.47 -43.83 -34.86
N ASN A 182 -43.05 -45.06 -34.57
CA ASN A 182 -42.77 -46.09 -35.56
C ASN A 182 -43.99 -46.33 -36.47
N HIS A 183 -43.79 -46.18 -37.78
CA HIS A 183 -44.55 -46.89 -38.81
C HIS A 183 -43.58 -47.37 -39.89
N VAL A 184 -43.52 -48.70 -40.04
CA VAL A 184 -42.84 -49.39 -41.14
C VAL A 184 -43.79 -49.41 -42.33
N ASN A 185 -43.32 -49.01 -43.52
CA ASN A 185 -43.62 -49.73 -44.76
C ASN A 185 -42.71 -49.30 -45.93
N LYS A 186 -41.98 -50.31 -46.42
CA LYS A 186 -41.63 -50.74 -47.78
C LYS A 186 -41.52 -49.77 -48.98
N ASP A 187 -40.39 -50.02 -49.66
CA ASP A 187 -40.16 -50.21 -51.09
C ASP A 187 -39.69 -49.05 -52.00
N ASP A 188 -38.70 -49.47 -52.82
CA ASP A 188 -38.23 -49.02 -54.13
C ASP A 188 -37.16 -47.91 -54.29
N ASN A 189 -35.94 -48.40 -54.56
CA ASN A 189 -35.11 -48.15 -55.75
C ASN A 189 -34.90 -46.69 -56.25
N ILE A 190 -33.63 -46.23 -56.27
CA ILE A 190 -32.85 -45.86 -57.49
C ILE A 190 -31.51 -45.17 -57.12
N LYS A 191 -30.42 -45.87 -57.48
CA LYS A 191 -29.12 -45.48 -58.08
C LYS A 191 -28.40 -44.16 -57.70
N ASP A 192 -27.18 -44.36 -57.17
CA ASP A 192 -25.88 -43.72 -57.47
C ASP A 192 -25.80 -42.36 -58.17
N PHE A 193 -24.95 -41.46 -57.60
CA PHE A 193 -24.02 -40.64 -58.39
C PHE A 193 -22.70 -40.36 -57.64
N PHE A 194 -21.60 -40.73 -58.28
CA PHE A 194 -20.18 -40.53 -57.96
C PHE A 194 -19.79 -39.04 -57.75
N CYS A 195 -18.80 -38.72 -56.89
CA CYS A 195 -17.36 -38.74 -57.25
C CYS A 195 -16.43 -38.03 -56.22
N LYS A 196 -15.30 -38.71 -55.97
CA LYS A 196 -13.99 -38.32 -55.39
C LYS A 196 -13.54 -36.85 -55.50
N LYS A 197 -12.83 -36.38 -54.47
CA LYS A 197 -11.78 -35.35 -54.60
C LYS A 197 -10.40 -35.96 -54.31
N LYS A 198 -9.48 -35.68 -55.22
CA LYS A 198 -8.02 -35.82 -55.10
C LYS A 198 -7.48 -34.84 -54.06
#